data_AF-A0Y913-F1
#
_entry.id   AF-A0Y913-F1
#
_cell.length_a   1.000
_cell.length_b   1.000
_cell.length_c   1.000
_cell.angle_alpha   90.00
_cell.angle_beta   90.00
_cell.angle_gamma   90.00
#
_symmetry.space_group_name_H-M   'P 1'
#
loop_
_entity.id
_entity.type
_entity.pdbx_description
1 polymer ?
#
loop_
_entity_poly.entity_id
_entity_poly.type
_entity_poly.pdbx_seq_one_letter_code
_entity_poly.pdbx_strand_id
1 'polypeptide(L)'
;MSEACLLGMPQRELAIVREVVLLCAGEPWVFARSVIPAGSVTGRLRRLRKFNDSSLGEMLFKDPSMRRKTFQIARIDGDSQQIPASLHQPHQLWGRRCRFELANQPIMVSEVFLTSFSPH
;
A
#
# COMPACT_ATOMS: atom_id res chain seq x y z
N MET A 1 11.82 9.72 2.61
CA MET A 1 11.35 9.90 1.21
C MET A 1 9.83 9.83 1.18
N SER A 2 9.17 10.88 0.67
CA SER A 2 7.70 11.00 0.56
C SER A 2 7.10 10.11 -0.53
N GLU A 3 5.82 9.73 -0.38
CA GLU A 3 5.02 8.94 -1.33
C GLU A 3 5.03 9.57 -2.74
N ALA A 4 4.85 10.89 -2.83
CA ALA A 4 4.83 11.63 -4.10
C ALA A 4 6.17 11.52 -4.86
N CYS A 5 7.29 11.63 -4.13
CA CYS A 5 8.63 11.48 -4.72
C CYS A 5 8.84 10.04 -5.23
N LEU A 6 8.43 9.04 -4.45
CA LEU A 6 8.54 7.63 -4.86
C LEU A 6 7.70 7.34 -6.11
N LEU A 7 6.55 8.00 -6.28
CA LEU A 7 5.67 7.84 -7.43
C LEU A 7 6.06 8.73 -8.63
N GLY A 8 6.92 9.73 -8.44
CA GLY A 8 7.24 10.73 -9.47
C GLY A 8 6.07 11.68 -9.73
N MET A 9 5.22 11.90 -8.73
CA MET A 9 4.05 12.76 -8.83
C MET A 9 4.44 14.25 -8.80
N PRO A 10 3.84 15.11 -9.65
CA PRO A 10 3.89 16.55 -9.49
C PRO A 10 3.28 16.98 -8.15
N GLN A 11 3.74 18.12 -7.61
CA GLN A 11 3.34 18.64 -6.30
C GLN A 11 1.82 18.88 -6.12
N ARG A 12 1.04 18.91 -7.21
CA ARG A 12 -0.41 19.16 -7.21
C ARG A 12 -1.24 18.02 -7.79
N GLU A 13 -0.64 16.87 -8.07
CA GLU A 13 -1.39 15.72 -8.54
C GLU A 13 -2.13 15.06 -7.36
N LEU A 14 -3.44 14.85 -7.53
CA LEU A 14 -4.24 14.10 -6.57
C LEU A 14 -3.89 12.61 -6.64
N ALA A 15 -3.98 11.92 -5.51
CA ALA A 15 -3.92 10.46 -5.46
C ALA A 15 -5.15 9.89 -4.78
N ILE A 16 -5.53 8.70 -5.22
CA ILE A 16 -6.44 7.83 -4.50
C ILE A 16 -5.59 7.07 -3.48
N VAL A 17 -5.95 7.26 -2.22
CA VAL A 17 -5.36 6.55 -1.09
C VAL A 17 -6.35 5.48 -0.64
N ARG A 18 -5.86 4.25 -0.47
CA ARG A 18 -6.62 3.14 0.08
C ARG A 18 -5.88 2.57 1.28
N GLU A 19 -6.60 2.42 2.38
CA GLU A 19 -6.11 1.84 3.62
C GLU A 19 -6.97 0.62 3.96
N VAL A 20 -6.32 -0.49 4.25
CA VAL A 20 -6.99 -1.75 4.60
C VAL A 20 -6.25 -2.41 5.75
N VAL A 21 -6.99 -3.19 6.54
CA VAL A 21 -6.45 -4.02 7.60
C VAL A 21 -6.71 -5.47 7.21
N LEU A 22 -5.65 -6.26 7.07
CA LEU A 22 -5.76 -7.69 6.88
C LEU A 22 -5.91 -8.34 8.24
N LEU A 23 -7.06 -9.01 8.43
CA LEU A 23 -7.35 -9.78 9.62
C LEU A 23 -6.96 -11.24 9.41
N CYS A 24 -6.36 -11.86 10.41
CA CYS A 24 -6.21 -13.31 10.50
C CYS A 24 -6.84 -13.77 11.81
N ALA A 25 -7.71 -14.78 11.76
CA ALA A 25 -8.49 -15.24 12.93
C ALA A 25 -9.22 -14.09 13.68
N GLY A 26 -9.60 -13.02 12.97
CA GLY A 26 -10.24 -11.84 13.57
C GLY A 26 -9.27 -10.79 14.15
N GLU A 27 -7.97 -11.07 14.17
CA GLU A 27 -6.94 -10.14 14.66
C GLU A 27 -6.28 -9.35 13.52
N PRO A 28 -6.04 -8.05 13.71
CA PRO A 28 -5.39 -7.22 12.70
C PRO A 28 -3.91 -7.58 12.60
N TRP A 29 -3.47 -8.15 11.49
CA TRP A 29 -2.09 -8.58 11.27
C TRP A 29 -1.28 -7.59 10.46
N VAL A 30 -1.88 -7.04 9.41
CA VAL A 30 -1.19 -6.14 8.48
C VAL A 30 -2.06 -4.94 8.20
N PHE A 31 -1.53 -3.75 8.45
CA PHE A 31 -2.07 -2.51 7.92
C PHE A 31 -1.42 -2.24 6.55
N ALA A 32 -2.22 -2.20 5.49
CA ALA A 32 -1.73 -1.91 4.16
C ALA A 32 -2.31 -0.60 3.64
N ARG A 33 -1.43 0.25 3.11
CA ARG A 33 -1.75 1.53 2.50
C ARG A 33 -1.27 1.55 1.06
N SER A 34 -2.14 1.95 0.15
CA SER A 34 -1.85 2.02 -1.28
C SER A 34 -2.12 3.43 -1.78
N VAL A 35 -1.19 3.96 -2.58
CA VAL A 35 -1.30 5.29 -3.18
C VAL A 35 -1.23 5.16 -4.68
N ILE A 36 -2.27 5.66 -5.34
CA ILE A 36 -2.49 5.55 -6.78
C ILE A 36 -2.69 6.97 -7.31
N PRO A 37 -1.77 7.53 -8.11
CA PRO A 37 -1.97 8.83 -8.74
C PRO A 37 -3.28 8.87 -9.54
N ALA A 38 -4.00 9.97 -9.49
CA ALA A 38 -5.29 10.09 -10.17
C ALA A 38 -5.14 9.95 -11.68
N GLY A 39 -4.01 10.41 -12.25
CA GLY A 39 -3.65 10.20 -13.66
C GLY A 39 -3.46 8.74 -14.05
N SER A 40 -3.05 7.89 -13.10
CA SER A 40 -2.91 6.44 -13.30
C SER A 40 -4.25 5.72 -13.49
N VAL A 41 -5.37 6.33 -13.08
CA VAL A 41 -6.67 5.65 -13.05
C VAL A 41 -7.49 5.93 -14.31
N THR A 42 -6.96 5.49 -15.45
CA THR A 42 -7.55 5.67 -16.78
C THR A 42 -7.74 4.34 -17.51
N GLY A 43 -8.60 4.31 -18.53
CA GLY A 43 -8.88 3.10 -19.32
C GLY A 43 -9.21 1.87 -18.46
N ARG A 44 -8.48 0.76 -18.67
CA ARG A 44 -8.63 -0.49 -17.92
C ARG A 44 -8.31 -0.36 -16.42
N LEU A 45 -7.53 0.64 -16.04
CA LEU A 45 -7.16 0.90 -14.66
C LEU A 45 -8.24 1.64 -13.88
N ARG A 46 -9.35 2.08 -14.53
CA ARG A 46 -10.53 2.62 -13.81
C ARG A 46 -11.08 1.68 -12.75
N ARG A 47 -10.89 0.36 -12.91
CA ARG A 47 -11.23 -0.63 -11.88
C ARG A 47 -10.52 -0.38 -10.55
N LEU A 48 -9.35 0.28 -10.55
CA LEU A 48 -8.61 0.71 -9.36
C LEU A 48 -9.43 1.60 -8.41
N ARG A 49 -10.44 2.33 -8.92
CA ARG A 49 -11.37 3.12 -8.10
C ARG A 49 -12.46 2.30 -7.40
N LYS A 50 -12.77 1.10 -7.89
CA LYS A 50 -13.90 0.26 -7.43
C LYS A 50 -13.46 -0.93 -6.58
N PHE A 51 -12.26 -0.85 -5.98
CA PHE A 51 -11.72 -1.88 -5.10
C PHE A 51 -12.41 -1.84 -3.73
N ASN A 52 -13.62 -2.39 -3.66
CA ASN A 52 -14.29 -2.59 -2.38
C ASN A 52 -13.66 -3.81 -1.68
N ASP A 53 -13.97 -5.02 -2.14
CA ASP A 53 -13.60 -6.24 -1.41
C ASP A 53 -12.41 -7.03 -2.01
N SER A 54 -11.90 -6.62 -3.18
CA SER A 54 -10.78 -7.31 -3.82
C SER A 54 -9.43 -6.88 -3.23
N SER A 55 -8.53 -7.84 -3.04
CA SER A 55 -7.14 -7.56 -2.66
C SER A 55 -6.43 -6.82 -3.80
N LEU A 56 -5.78 -5.69 -3.48
CA LEU A 56 -4.97 -4.98 -4.47
C LEU A 56 -3.85 -5.90 -4.99
N GLY A 57 -3.24 -6.69 -4.10
CA GLY A 57 -2.20 -7.65 -4.46
C GLY A 57 -2.68 -8.65 -5.49
N GLU A 58 -3.85 -9.26 -5.28
CA GLU A 58 -4.44 -10.22 -6.22
C GLU A 58 -4.64 -9.60 -7.62
N MET A 59 -5.15 -8.36 -7.69
CA MET A 59 -5.28 -7.68 -8.99
C MET A 59 -3.92 -7.35 -9.60
N LEU A 60 -2.95 -6.89 -8.82
CA LEU A 60 -1.60 -6.62 -9.31
C LEU A 60 -0.99 -7.89 -9.92
N PHE A 61 -1.15 -9.04 -9.28
CA PHE A 61 -0.63 -10.32 -9.78
C PHE A 61 -1.40 -10.87 -10.98
N LYS A 62 -2.68 -10.52 -11.14
CA LYS A 62 -3.50 -10.93 -12.30
C LYS A 62 -3.24 -10.12 -13.57
N ASP A 63 -2.59 -8.95 -13.47
CA ASP A 63 -2.30 -8.12 -14.63
C ASP A 63 -0.91 -8.45 -15.21
N PRO A 64 -0.82 -8.96 -16.46
CA PRO A 64 0.45 -9.40 -17.04
C PRO A 64 1.42 -8.24 -17.33
N SER A 65 0.95 -6.99 -17.31
CA SER A 65 1.82 -5.82 -17.46
C SER A 65 2.49 -5.39 -16.16
N MET A 66 2.16 -6.03 -15.04
CA MET A 66 2.67 -5.66 -13.73
C MET A 66 4.18 -5.88 -13.64
N ARG A 67 4.89 -4.82 -13.26
CA ARG A 67 6.30 -4.85 -12.90
C ARG A 67 6.46 -4.36 -11.48
N ARG A 68 7.18 -5.13 -10.67
CA ARG A 68 7.48 -4.81 -9.28
C ARG A 68 8.92 -4.30 -9.16
N LYS A 69 9.13 -3.17 -8.49
CA LYS A 69 10.48 -2.70 -8.10
C LYS A 69 10.94 -3.37 -6.81
N THR A 70 12.19 -3.14 -6.41
CA THR A 70 12.72 -3.70 -5.16
C THR A 70 11.94 -3.21 -3.95
N PHE A 71 11.69 -4.09 -2.99
CA PHE A 71 11.11 -3.71 -1.71
C PHE A 71 12.07 -2.82 -0.92
N GLN A 72 11.51 -1.83 -0.25
CA GLN A 72 12.20 -1.07 0.79
C GLN A 72 11.62 -1.51 2.13
N ILE A 73 12.47 -2.00 3.01
CA ILE A 73 12.10 -2.47 4.35
C ILE A 73 12.57 -1.43 5.36
N ALA A 74 11.75 -1.15 6.37
CA ALA A 74 12.08 -0.23 7.44
C ALA A 74 11.46 -0.70 8.77
N ARG A 75 12.07 -0.28 9.87
CA ARG A 75 11.37 -0.18 11.16
C ARG A 75 10.69 1.17 11.22
N ILE A 76 9.43 1.19 11.61
CA ILE A 76 8.67 2.43 11.86
C ILE A 76 8.15 2.42 13.27
N ASP A 77 8.05 3.59 13.88
CA ASP A 77 7.46 3.71 15.21
C ASP A 77 5.99 3.28 15.17
N GLY A 78 5.55 2.53 16.19
CA GLY A 78 4.21 1.94 16.22
C GLY A 78 3.09 2.97 16.35
N ASP A 79 3.42 4.20 16.70
CA ASP A 79 2.54 5.38 16.78
C ASP A 79 2.77 6.37 15.61
N SER A 80 3.52 5.95 14.58
CA SER A 80 3.77 6.76 13.39
C SER A 80 2.46 7.27 12.78
N GLN A 81 2.45 8.52 12.32
CA GLN A 81 1.32 9.13 11.60
C GLN A 81 0.94 8.37 10.32
N GLN A 82 1.79 7.47 9.84
CA GLN A 82 1.51 6.59 8.71
C GLN A 82 0.55 5.45 9.06
N ILE A 83 0.31 5.21 10.36
CA ILE A 83 -0.57 4.18 10.89
C ILE A 83 -1.79 4.86 11.52
N PRO A 84 -3.03 4.37 11.28
CA PRO A 84 -4.22 4.87 11.96
C PRO A 84 -4.07 4.76 13.48
N ALA A 85 -4.55 5.77 14.21
CA ALA A 85 -4.45 5.81 15.68
C ALA A 85 -5.05 4.58 16.37
N SER A 86 -6.09 3.97 15.79
CA SER A 86 -6.71 2.74 16.29
C SER A 86 -5.82 1.50 16.22
N LEU A 87 -4.71 1.56 15.47
CA LEU A 87 -3.75 0.47 15.29
C LEU A 87 -2.38 0.81 15.89
N HIS A 88 -2.29 1.90 16.66
CA HIS A 88 -1.04 2.30 17.30
C HIS A 88 -0.55 1.25 18.29
N GLN A 89 0.76 1.08 18.33
CA GLN A 89 1.45 0.06 19.09
C GLN A 89 2.61 0.69 19.87
N PRO A 90 2.92 0.23 21.10
CA PRO A 90 4.00 0.79 21.91
C PRO A 90 5.40 0.41 21.42
N HIS A 91 5.50 -0.45 20.39
CA HIS A 91 6.76 -0.99 19.88
C HIS A 91 6.96 -0.64 18.41
N GLN A 92 8.22 -0.62 17.97
CA GLN A 92 8.53 -0.45 16.56
C GLN A 92 8.06 -1.64 15.73
N LEU A 93 7.37 -1.32 14.63
CA LEU A 93 6.79 -2.28 13.71
C LEU A 93 7.68 -2.44 12.48
N TRP A 94 7.61 -3.61 11.86
CA TRP A 94 8.21 -3.79 10.55
C TRP A 94 7.28 -3.21 9.49
N GLY A 95 7.85 -2.41 8.60
CA GLY A 95 7.19 -1.91 7.42
C GLY A 95 7.94 -2.34 6.17
N ARG A 96 7.21 -2.61 5.10
CA ARG A 96 7.77 -2.68 3.75
C ARG A 96 6.98 -1.81 2.80
N ARG A 97 7.64 -1.26 1.79
CA ARG A 97 6.97 -0.58 0.68
C ARG A 97 7.56 -0.98 -0.65
N CYS A 98 6.73 -0.93 -1.68
CA CYS A 98 7.13 -1.24 -3.03
C CYS A 98 6.41 -0.34 -4.02
N ARG A 99 7.15 0.09 -5.05
CA ARG A 99 6.58 0.70 -6.24
C ARG A 99 6.28 -0.39 -7.26
N PHE A 100 5.05 -0.41 -7.74
CA PHE A 100 4.58 -1.20 -8.85
C PHE A 100 4.38 -0.30 -10.06
N GLU A 101 4.56 -0.88 -11.24
CA GLU A 101 4.20 -0.27 -12.52
C GLU A 101 3.17 -1.18 -13.17
N LEU A 102 2.01 -0.62 -13.48
CA LEU A 102 0.88 -1.32 -14.05
C LEU A 102 0.47 -0.58 -15.32
N ALA A 103 0.62 -1.20 -16.49
CA ALA A 103 0.44 -0.50 -17.78
C ALA A 103 1.23 0.84 -17.87
N ASN A 104 2.48 0.84 -17.36
CA ASN A 104 3.35 2.02 -17.21
C ASN A 104 2.85 3.10 -16.23
N GLN A 105 1.79 2.82 -15.46
CA GLN A 105 1.29 3.72 -14.42
C GLN A 105 1.86 3.33 -13.05
N PRO A 106 2.42 4.27 -12.28
CA PRO A 106 3.01 3.96 -11.00
C PRO A 106 1.95 3.81 -9.92
N ILE A 107 2.16 2.83 -9.05
CA ILE A 107 1.35 2.54 -7.85
C ILE A 107 2.32 2.25 -6.71
N MET A 108 2.03 2.74 -5.50
CA MET A 108 2.79 2.38 -4.31
C MET A 108 1.90 1.54 -3.41
N VAL A 109 2.49 0.50 -2.83
CA VAL A 109 1.92 -0.25 -1.72
C VAL A 109 2.90 -0.23 -0.56
N SER A 110 2.43 0.10 0.63
CA SER A 110 3.14 -0.09 1.89
C SER A 110 2.34 -0.99 2.81
N GLU A 111 3.05 -1.86 3.52
CA GLU A 111 2.49 -2.81 4.47
C GLU A 111 3.25 -2.66 5.79
N VAL A 112 2.50 -2.57 6.88
CA VAL A 112 3.01 -2.51 8.24
C VAL A 112 2.52 -3.76 8.97
N PHE A 113 3.46 -4.54 9.47
CA PHE A 113 3.20 -5.77 10.20
C PHE A 113 2.99 -5.43 11.68
N LEU A 114 1.78 -5.68 12.17
CA LEU A 114 1.37 -5.44 13.55
C LEU A 114 1.93 -6.53 14.46
N THR A 115 1.90 -6.34 15.78
CA THR A 115 2.53 -7.27 16.74
C THR A 115 1.91 -8.66 16.79
N SER A 116 0.64 -8.78 16.42
CA SER A 116 -0.10 -10.05 16.24
C SER A 116 0.34 -10.83 15.00
N PHE A 117 1.11 -10.22 14.07
CA PHE A 117 1.59 -10.89 12.88
C PHE A 117 2.54 -12.04 13.25
N SER A 118 2.14 -13.26 12.94
CA SER A 118 2.94 -14.46 13.14
C SER A 118 3.13 -15.19 11.80
N PRO A 119 4.33 -15.15 11.20
CA PRO A 119 4.63 -15.96 10.04
C PRO A 119 4.79 -17.41 10.50
N HIS A 120 3.74 -18.21 10.30
CA HIS A 120 3.80 -19.67 10.48
C HIS A 120 4.50 -20.33 9.30
#